data_AF-A0A4Q4WT49-F1
#
_entry.id   AF-A0A4Q4WT49-F1
#
_cell.length_a   1.000
_cell.length_b   1.000
_cell.length_c   1.000
_cell.angle_alpha   90.00
_cell.angle_beta   90.00
_cell.angle_gamma   90.00
#
_symmetry.space_group_name_H-M   'P 1'
#
loop_
_entity.id
_entity.type
_entity.pdbx_description
1 polymer ?
#
loop_
_entity_poly.entity_id
_entity_poly.type
_entity_poly.pdbx_seq_one_letter_code
_entity_poly.pdbx_strand_id
1 'polypeptide(L)'
;MSAVLESNAWLEATVLGFLWRQFTRPQPLPANIYLRDQVVIITRSNEFPESTISVWTIDLESYTSTRAFAEQCATLPRIDIVILNAGLAKPSYAPVPETGYEVTLQVSYLSTALLGILLLPILRAQKVTNAPRPPVLTIMGSGMMHPADIEVKGEVLQQFNRPQAFSQFP
;
A
#
# COMPACT_ATOMS: atom_id res chain seq x y z
N MET A 1 8.04 7.10 -18.92
CA MET A 1 8.90 7.29 -17.74
C MET A 1 9.98 8.28 -18.13
N SER A 2 10.17 9.39 -17.41
CA SER A 2 11.14 10.43 -17.81
C SER A 2 12.57 9.92 -17.69
N ALA A 3 13.46 10.27 -18.62
CA ALA A 3 14.88 9.93 -18.59
C ALA A 3 15.60 10.39 -17.29
N VAL A 4 15.05 11.40 -16.62
CA VAL A 4 15.53 11.93 -15.33
C VAL A 4 15.11 11.04 -14.14
N LEU A 5 13.99 10.32 -14.25
CA LEU A 5 13.57 9.35 -13.23
C LEU A 5 14.38 8.06 -13.33
N GLU A 6 14.71 7.61 -14.55
CA GLU A 6 15.55 6.42 -14.75
C GLU A 6 16.98 6.63 -14.25
N SER A 7 17.57 7.81 -14.45
CA SER A 7 18.95 8.09 -14.02
C SER A 7 19.12 8.18 -12.49
N ASN A 8 18.06 8.52 -11.77
CA ASN A 8 18.06 8.64 -10.30
C ASN A 8 17.53 7.37 -9.59
N ALA A 9 16.89 6.45 -10.32
CA ALA A 9 16.25 5.27 -9.75
C ALA A 9 17.20 4.40 -8.91
N TRP A 10 18.47 4.30 -9.30
CA TRP A 10 19.47 3.51 -8.56
C TRP A 10 19.88 4.14 -7.22
N LEU A 11 19.92 5.47 -7.13
CA LEU A 11 20.18 6.21 -5.88
C LEU A 11 18.98 6.15 -4.95
N GLU A 12 17.77 6.21 -5.50
CA GLU A 12 16.51 6.14 -4.75
C GLU A 12 16.27 4.78 -4.09
N ALA A 13 16.87 3.71 -4.62
CA ALA A 13 16.82 2.37 -4.04
C ALA A 13 17.74 2.18 -2.81
N THR A 14 18.55 3.18 -2.45
CA THR A 14 19.43 3.13 -1.28
C THR A 14 18.73 3.63 -0.02
N VAL A 15 19.17 3.17 1.15
CA VAL A 15 18.69 3.66 2.46
C VAL A 15 18.85 5.19 2.56
N LEU A 16 19.95 5.73 2.06
CA LEU A 16 20.22 7.16 2.06
C LEU A 16 19.25 7.93 1.14
N GLY A 17 18.96 7.38 -0.05
CA GLY A 17 17.98 7.95 -0.99
C GLY A 17 16.54 7.90 -0.45
N PHE A 18 16.18 6.80 0.23
CA PHE A 18 14.92 6.68 0.95
C PHE A 18 14.78 7.74 2.05
N LEU A 19 15.81 7.90 2.90
CA LEU A 19 15.83 8.92 3.95
C LEU A 19 15.81 10.33 3.36
N TRP A 20 16.55 10.60 2.30
CA TRP A 20 16.55 11.89 1.60
C TRP A 20 15.14 12.27 1.12
N ARG A 21 14.38 11.30 0.58
CA ARG A 21 12.96 11.49 0.20
C ARG A 21 12.07 11.89 1.37
N GLN A 22 12.28 11.33 2.56
CA GLN A 22 11.53 11.73 3.76
C GLN A 22 11.73 13.22 4.11
N PHE A 23 12.85 13.82 3.68
CA PHE A 23 13.16 15.24 3.88
C PHE A 23 12.94 16.11 2.65
N THR A 24 12.50 15.55 1.52
CA THR A 24 12.13 16.37 0.35
C THR A 24 10.84 17.13 0.63
N ARG A 25 10.83 18.44 0.34
CA ARG A 25 9.63 19.25 0.50
C ARG A 25 8.58 18.79 -0.54
N PRO A 26 7.37 18.40 -0.13
CA PRO A 26 6.32 18.06 -1.08
C PRO A 26 6.03 19.25 -1.98
N GLN A 27 5.85 19.03 -3.28
CA GLN A 27 5.32 20.09 -4.14
C GLN A 27 3.90 20.44 -3.69
N PRO A 28 3.54 21.73 -3.65
CA PRO A 28 2.19 22.14 -3.34
C PRO A 28 1.23 21.59 -4.40
N LEU A 29 0.04 21.21 -3.97
CA LEU A 29 -0.99 20.73 -4.87
C LEU A 29 -1.36 21.84 -5.88
N PRO A 30 -1.68 21.49 -7.12
CA PRO A 30 -2.35 22.40 -8.05
C PRO A 30 -3.55 23.07 -7.37
N ALA A 31 -3.77 24.36 -7.63
CA ALA A 31 -4.80 25.17 -6.97
C ALA A 31 -6.25 24.63 -7.11
N ASN A 32 -6.47 23.68 -8.02
CA ASN A 32 -7.75 23.04 -8.27
C ASN A 32 -7.92 21.68 -7.56
N ILE A 33 -7.01 21.29 -6.65
CA ILE A 33 -7.08 20.03 -5.91
C ILE A 33 -7.23 20.32 -4.41
N TYR A 34 -8.34 19.90 -3.83
CA TYR A 34 -8.62 20.00 -2.40
C TYR A 34 -8.56 18.62 -1.77
N LEU A 35 -7.57 18.36 -0.92
CA LEU A 35 -7.52 17.15 -0.10
C LEU A 35 -8.48 17.33 1.09
N ARG A 36 -9.41 16.39 1.26
CA ARG A 36 -10.17 16.22 2.50
C ARG A 36 -9.73 14.89 3.10
N ASP A 37 -9.30 14.95 4.37
CA ASP A 37 -8.92 13.84 5.24
C ASP A 37 -7.85 12.86 4.71
N GLN A 38 -6.73 12.80 5.43
CA GLN A 38 -5.52 11.97 5.24
C GLN A 38 -5.51 10.96 4.06
N VAL A 39 -5.21 11.41 2.84
CA VAL A 39 -4.78 10.55 1.71
C VAL A 39 -3.82 11.32 0.79
N VAL A 40 -2.74 10.68 0.31
CA VAL A 40 -1.69 11.27 -0.54
C VAL A 40 -1.65 10.67 -1.96
N ILE A 41 -1.84 11.59 -2.92
CA ILE A 41 -1.27 11.79 -4.29
C ILE A 41 -1.30 10.65 -5.34
N ILE A 42 -1.98 10.93 -6.46
CA ILE A 42 -1.60 10.48 -7.81
C ILE A 42 -0.87 11.61 -8.54
N THR A 43 0.34 11.32 -9.04
CA THR A 43 1.19 12.24 -9.79
C THR A 43 0.59 12.58 -11.16
N ARG A 44 0.37 13.87 -11.42
CA ARG A 44 0.04 14.43 -12.73
C ARG A 44 1.24 14.26 -13.67
N SER A 45 1.09 13.47 -14.74
CA SER A 45 1.93 13.59 -15.94
C SER A 45 1.30 14.65 -16.84
N ASN A 46 2.11 15.56 -17.41
CA ASN A 46 1.66 16.52 -18.43
C ASN A 46 1.12 15.85 -19.72
N GLU A 47 1.25 14.53 -19.84
CA GLU A 47 0.82 13.76 -21.02
C GLU A 47 -0.69 13.45 -21.04
N PHE A 48 -1.41 13.54 -19.92
CA PHE A 48 -2.83 13.15 -19.83
C PHE A 48 -3.70 14.19 -19.09
N PRO A 49 -3.96 15.35 -19.72
CA PRO A 49 -4.67 16.48 -19.08
C PRO A 49 -6.14 16.17 -18.72
N GLU A 50 -6.78 15.23 -19.42
CA GLU A 50 -8.18 14.84 -19.20
C GLU A 50 -8.37 13.74 -18.14
N SER A 51 -7.32 13.37 -17.41
CA SER A 51 -7.40 12.32 -16.39
C SER A 51 -8.17 12.78 -15.15
N THR A 52 -9.09 11.94 -14.68
CA THR A 52 -9.84 12.17 -13.44
C THR A 52 -9.17 11.45 -12.28
N ILE A 53 -8.93 12.16 -11.19
CA ILE A 53 -8.38 11.61 -9.94
C ILE A 53 -9.49 11.60 -8.90
N SER A 54 -9.76 10.43 -8.32
CA SER A 54 -10.65 10.26 -7.18
C SER A 54 -9.86 9.81 -5.96
N VAL A 55 -10.19 10.37 -4.80
CA VAL A 55 -9.49 10.11 -3.54
C VAL A 55 -10.49 9.53 -2.56
N TRP A 56 -10.17 8.34 -2.03
CA TRP A 56 -11.00 7.62 -1.05
C TRP A 56 -10.15 7.21 0.14
N THR A 57 -10.74 7.27 1.33
CA THR A 57 -10.08 6.92 2.59
C THR A 57 -10.22 5.43 2.85
N ILE A 58 -9.14 4.82 3.33
CA ILE A 58 -9.11 3.44 3.83
C ILE A 58 -8.23 3.41 5.07
N ASP A 59 -8.74 2.80 6.13
CA ASP A 59 -7.97 2.50 7.33
C ASP A 59 -7.70 0.99 7.38
N LEU A 60 -6.42 0.63 7.25
CA LEU A 60 -5.97 -0.76 7.30
C LEU A 60 -5.83 -1.29 8.74
N GLU A 61 -5.99 -0.46 9.76
CA GLU A 61 -6.16 -0.91 11.15
C GLU A 61 -7.61 -1.38 11.42
N SER A 62 -8.57 -1.11 10.52
CA SER A 62 -9.96 -1.57 10.67
C SER A 62 -10.39 -2.49 9.53
N TYR A 63 -10.76 -3.73 9.85
CA TYR A 63 -11.32 -4.66 8.86
C TYR A 63 -12.68 -4.20 8.32
N THR A 64 -13.45 -3.43 9.12
CA THR A 64 -14.69 -2.80 8.65
C THR A 64 -14.40 -1.77 7.58
N SER A 65 -13.41 -0.90 7.80
CA SER A 65 -12.97 0.08 6.79
C SER A 65 -12.45 -0.61 5.53
N THR A 66 -11.65 -1.67 5.69
CA THR A 66 -11.11 -2.45 4.56
C THR A 66 -12.22 -3.08 3.70
N ARG A 67 -13.27 -3.62 4.33
CA ARG A 67 -14.44 -4.18 3.61
C ARG A 67 -15.25 -3.11 2.91
N ALA A 68 -15.54 -2.01 3.60
CA ALA A 68 -16.29 -0.89 3.02
C ALA A 68 -15.57 -0.30 1.80
N PHE A 69 -14.24 -0.19 1.85
CA PHE A 69 -13.45 0.25 0.71
C PHE A 69 -13.55 -0.73 -0.47
N ALA A 70 -13.47 -2.04 -0.23
CA ALA A 70 -13.63 -3.04 -1.28
C ALA A 70 -15.04 -2.99 -1.92
N GLU A 71 -16.08 -2.79 -1.11
CA GLU A 71 -17.46 -2.59 -1.60
C GLU A 71 -17.57 -1.32 -2.45
N GLN A 72 -16.90 -0.23 -2.04
CA GLN A 72 -16.83 0.99 -2.83
C GLN A 72 -16.12 0.75 -4.18
N CYS A 73 -15.02 -0.01 -4.20
CA CYS A 73 -14.36 -0.42 -5.44
C CYS A 73 -15.28 -1.22 -6.37
N ALA A 74 -16.22 -2.00 -5.84
CA ALA A 74 -17.18 -2.76 -6.63
C ALA A 74 -18.16 -1.87 -7.43
N THR A 75 -18.34 -0.61 -7.01
CA THR A 75 -19.17 0.38 -7.73
C THR A 75 -18.49 0.94 -8.98
N LEU A 76 -17.17 0.75 -9.11
CA LEU A 76 -16.45 1.19 -10.30
C LEU A 76 -16.86 0.34 -11.51
N PRO A 77 -16.97 0.96 -12.70
CA PRO A 77 -17.31 0.22 -13.90
C PRO A 77 -16.20 -0.79 -14.28
N ARG A 78 -14.94 -0.46 -13.97
CA ARG A 78 -13.78 -1.29 -14.29
C ARG A 78 -12.57 -0.88 -13.47
N ILE A 79 -11.78 -1.88 -13.07
CA ILE A 79 -10.45 -1.70 -12.49
C ILE A 79 -9.44 -2.51 -13.31
N ASP A 80 -8.46 -1.83 -13.89
CA ASP A 80 -7.41 -2.47 -14.69
C ASP A 80 -6.17 -2.83 -13.86
N ILE A 81 -5.84 -2.02 -12.87
CA ILE A 81 -4.62 -2.15 -12.08
C ILE A 81 -4.93 -1.82 -10.62
N VAL A 82 -4.48 -2.68 -9.72
CA VAL A 82 -4.49 -2.45 -8.27
C VAL A 82 -3.04 -2.54 -7.78
N ILE A 83 -2.61 -1.52 -7.04
CA ILE A 83 -1.28 -1.48 -6.43
C ILE A 83 -1.48 -1.38 -4.91
N LEU A 84 -1.28 -2.50 -4.23
CA LEU A 84 -1.33 -2.58 -2.77
C LEU A 84 0.04 -2.17 -2.22
N ASN A 85 0.22 -0.86 -2.08
CA ASN A 85 1.48 -0.23 -1.66
C ASN A 85 1.51 0.16 -0.17
N ALA A 86 0.35 0.29 0.47
CA ALA A 86 0.29 0.78 1.85
C ALA A 86 1.17 -0.09 2.77
N GLY A 87 2.10 0.58 3.44
CA GLY A 87 3.08 -0.05 4.32
C GLY A 87 3.39 0.87 5.48
N LEU A 88 3.54 0.28 6.67
CA LEU A 88 3.79 0.99 7.91
C LEU A 88 4.95 0.34 8.64
N ALA A 89 5.92 1.13 9.08
CA ALA A 89 6.95 0.71 10.03
C ALA A 89 6.81 1.54 11.31
N LYS A 90 6.31 0.93 12.39
CA LYS A 90 6.14 1.62 13.67
C LYS A 90 7.34 1.35 14.58
N PRO A 91 7.93 2.37 15.24
CA PRO A 91 9.16 2.22 16.02
C PRO A 91 8.98 1.42 17.33
N SER A 92 7.76 1.36 17.84
CA SER A 92 7.42 0.66 19.08
C SER A 92 6.31 -0.33 18.82
N TYR A 93 6.35 -1.45 19.56
CA TYR A 93 5.26 -2.40 19.57
C TYR A 93 3.97 -1.71 19.99
N ALA A 94 2.96 -1.79 19.14
CA ALA A 94 1.63 -1.30 19.45
C ALA A 94 0.61 -2.25 18.82
N PRO A 95 -0.28 -2.86 19.62
CA PRO A 95 -1.39 -3.62 19.07
C PRO A 95 -2.50 -2.67 18.63
N VAL A 96 -3.19 -3.04 17.56
CA VAL A 96 -4.46 -2.44 17.18
C VAL A 96 -5.51 -2.85 18.21
N PRO A 97 -6.20 -1.90 18.88
CA PRO A 97 -7.11 -2.21 19.98
C PRO A 97 -8.24 -3.18 19.62
N GLU A 98 -8.72 -3.11 18.37
CA GLU A 98 -9.88 -3.88 17.90
C GLU A 98 -9.56 -5.35 17.62
N THR A 99 -8.34 -5.65 17.18
CA THR A 99 -7.94 -6.98 16.68
C THR A 99 -6.90 -7.66 17.57
N GLY A 100 -6.15 -6.89 18.37
CA GLY A 100 -5.02 -7.35 19.16
C GLY A 100 -3.76 -7.68 18.35
N TYR A 101 -3.73 -7.38 17.04
CA TYR A 101 -2.53 -7.58 16.22
C TYR A 101 -1.59 -6.38 16.29
N GLU A 102 -0.28 -6.65 16.30
CA GLU A 102 0.76 -5.64 16.09
C GLU A 102 0.46 -4.88 14.80
N VAL A 103 0.53 -3.55 14.88
CA VAL A 103 0.00 -2.67 13.85
C VAL A 103 0.73 -2.77 12.51
N THR A 104 2.06 -2.94 12.50
CA THR A 104 2.80 -3.17 11.25
C THR A 104 2.41 -4.49 10.60
N LEU A 105 2.29 -5.58 11.38
CA LEU A 105 1.78 -6.88 10.93
C LEU A 105 0.36 -6.76 10.38
N GLN A 106 -0.52 -6.05 11.09
CA GLN A 106 -1.89 -5.88 10.64
C GLN A 106 -1.98 -5.08 9.34
N VAL A 107 -1.42 -3.87 9.31
CA VAL A 107 -1.53 -2.96 8.17
C VAL A 107 -0.83 -3.54 6.95
N SER A 108 0.43 -3.93 7.09
CA SER A 108 1.28 -4.28 5.94
C SER A 108 1.03 -5.69 5.43
N TYR A 109 0.50 -6.60 6.26
CA TYR A 109 0.29 -8.01 5.88
C TYR A 109 -1.17 -8.43 5.94
N LEU A 110 -1.81 -8.43 7.12
CA LEU A 110 -3.15 -9.03 7.29
C LEU A 110 -4.23 -8.27 6.52
N SER A 111 -4.28 -6.95 6.66
CA SER A 111 -5.27 -6.10 6.01
C SER A 111 -4.99 -5.95 4.51
N THR A 112 -3.71 -5.87 4.12
CA THR A 112 -3.31 -5.92 2.71
C THR A 112 -3.73 -7.23 2.03
N ALA A 113 -3.53 -8.38 2.70
CA ALA A 113 -3.98 -9.67 2.19
C ALA A 113 -5.51 -9.76 2.13
N LEU A 114 -6.21 -9.30 3.17
CA LEU A 114 -7.69 -9.23 3.18
C LEU A 114 -8.21 -8.39 2.03
N LEU A 115 -7.68 -7.19 1.83
CA LEU A 115 -8.06 -6.29 0.74
C LEU A 115 -7.82 -6.96 -0.62
N GLY A 116 -6.66 -7.60 -0.80
CA GLY A 116 -6.36 -8.36 -2.02
C GLY A 116 -7.39 -9.46 -2.29
N ILE A 117 -7.74 -10.25 -1.26
CA ILE A 117 -8.75 -11.32 -1.36
C ILE A 117 -10.13 -10.74 -1.73
N LEU A 118 -10.52 -9.62 -1.16
CA LEU A 118 -11.82 -8.97 -1.44
C LEU A 118 -11.87 -8.36 -2.84
N LEU A 119 -10.76 -7.81 -3.34
CA LEU A 119 -10.69 -7.22 -4.68
C LEU A 119 -10.62 -8.27 -5.79
N LEU A 120 -10.00 -9.43 -5.56
CA LEU A 120 -9.88 -10.50 -6.56
C LEU A 120 -11.21 -10.90 -7.24
N PRO A 121 -12.32 -11.18 -6.54
CA PRO A 121 -13.60 -11.48 -7.19
C PRO A 121 -14.16 -10.28 -7.98
N ILE A 122 -13.95 -9.04 -7.51
CA ILE A 122 -14.38 -7.82 -8.20
C ILE A 122 -13.63 -7.69 -9.54
N LEU A 123 -12.30 -7.84 -9.51
CA LEU A 123 -11.46 -7.81 -10.71
C LEU A 123 -11.86 -8.90 -11.71
N ARG A 124 -12.21 -10.10 -11.23
CA ARG A 124 -12.69 -11.20 -12.08
C ARG A 124 -14.04 -10.89 -12.71
N ALA A 125 -14.98 -10.33 -11.94
CA ALA A 125 -16.32 -10.00 -12.42
C ALA A 125 -16.31 -8.85 -13.44
N GLN A 126 -15.42 -7.86 -13.26
CA GLN A 126 -15.25 -6.74 -14.17
C GLN A 126 -14.39 -7.06 -15.40
N LYS A 127 -14.00 -8.32 -15.59
CA LYS A 127 -13.22 -8.75 -16.75
C LYS A 127 -14.04 -8.57 -18.02
N VAL A 128 -13.60 -7.66 -18.89
CA VAL A 128 -14.21 -7.44 -20.20
C VAL A 128 -13.79 -8.56 -21.16
N THR A 129 -14.76 -9.24 -21.76
CA THR A 129 -14.54 -10.18 -22.86
C THR A 129 -13.83 -9.44 -24.01
N ASN A 130 -12.68 -9.95 -24.45
CA ASN A 130 -11.79 -9.35 -25.46
C ASN A 130 -10.97 -8.12 -25.03
N ALA A 131 -10.81 -7.85 -23.72
CA ALA A 131 -9.80 -6.89 -23.29
C ALA A 131 -8.38 -7.35 -23.69
N PRO A 132 -7.50 -6.42 -24.10
CA PRO A 132 -6.13 -6.76 -24.53
C PRO A 132 -5.27 -7.32 -23.39
N ARG A 133 -5.65 -7.07 -22.13
CA ARG A 133 -4.96 -7.57 -20.94
C ARG A 133 -5.94 -7.80 -19.79
N PRO A 134 -5.73 -8.84 -18.96
CA PRO A 134 -6.50 -9.03 -17.74
C PRO A 134 -6.14 -7.95 -16.70
N PRO A 135 -7.01 -7.72 -15.70
CA PRO A 135 -6.67 -6.89 -14.55
C PRO A 135 -5.44 -7.43 -13.81
N VAL A 136 -4.61 -6.52 -13.30
CA VAL A 136 -3.38 -6.86 -12.57
C VAL A 136 -3.48 -6.35 -11.15
N LEU A 137 -3.25 -7.24 -10.18
CA LEU A 137 -3.11 -6.89 -8.78
C LEU A 137 -1.65 -7.11 -8.36
N THR A 138 -1.03 -6.05 -7.86
CA THR A 138 0.36 -6.05 -7.39
C THR A 138 0.39 -5.78 -5.89
N ILE A 139 1.16 -6.59 -5.16
CA ILE A 139 1.48 -6.37 -3.75
C ILE A 139 2.91 -5.87 -3.68
N MET A 140 3.13 -4.71 -3.05
CA MET A 140 4.47 -4.18 -2.88
C MET A 140 5.19 -4.89 -1.73
N GLY A 141 6.42 -5.33 -2.00
CA GLY A 141 7.33 -5.80 -0.97
C GLY A 141 8.33 -4.74 -0.50
N SER A 142 9.09 -5.07 0.54
CA SER A 142 10.20 -4.26 1.06
C SER A 142 11.50 -5.02 0.94
N GLY A 143 12.59 -4.31 0.62
CA GLY A 143 13.95 -4.87 0.66
C GLY A 143 14.36 -5.40 2.04
N MET A 144 13.66 -4.97 3.10
CA MET A 144 13.84 -5.47 4.46
C MET A 144 13.43 -6.94 4.65
N MET A 145 12.75 -7.54 3.68
CA MET A 145 12.47 -8.98 3.72
C MET A 145 13.72 -9.83 3.49
N HIS A 146 14.73 -9.33 2.77
CA HIS A 146 15.94 -10.11 2.45
C HIS A 146 16.77 -10.50 3.68
N PRO A 147 17.07 -9.58 4.62
CA PRO A 147 17.82 -9.94 5.83
C PRO A 147 16.94 -10.53 6.95
N ALA A 148 15.64 -10.74 6.73
CA ALA A 148 14.76 -11.22 7.78
C ALA A 148 15.04 -12.70 8.11
N ASP A 149 15.37 -12.98 9.38
CA ASP A 149 15.44 -14.34 9.89
C ASP A 149 14.09 -14.70 10.52
N ILE A 150 13.43 -15.73 9.98
CA ILE A 150 12.08 -16.13 10.37
C ILE A 150 12.14 -17.54 10.93
N GLU A 151 11.73 -17.70 12.20
CA GLU A 151 11.59 -19.01 12.80
C GLU A 151 10.35 -19.73 12.23
N VAL A 152 10.57 -20.66 11.30
CA VAL A 152 9.50 -21.44 10.66
C VAL A 152 8.87 -22.51 11.56
N LYS A 153 9.38 -22.71 12.78
CA LYS A 153 8.85 -23.69 13.73
C LYS A 153 7.72 -23.09 14.57
N GLY A 154 6.57 -23.75 14.60
CA GLY A 154 5.40 -23.32 15.38
C GLY A 154 4.53 -22.31 14.64
N GLU A 155 3.75 -21.54 15.40
CA GLU A 155 2.77 -20.58 14.85
C GLU A 155 3.45 -19.27 14.44
N VAL A 156 4.00 -19.24 13.22
CA VAL A 156 4.77 -18.13 12.65
C VAL A 156 4.07 -16.77 12.83
N LEU A 157 2.78 -16.66 12.51
CA LEU A 157 2.05 -15.39 12.64
C LEU A 157 1.97 -14.89 14.10
N GLN A 158 1.86 -15.79 15.07
CA GLN A 158 1.83 -15.40 16.48
C GLN A 158 3.20 -14.92 16.96
N GLN A 159 4.29 -15.41 16.39
CA GLN A 159 5.63 -14.95 16.76
C GLN A 159 5.79 -13.46 16.45
N PHE A 160 5.29 -13.01 15.29
CA PHE A 160 5.27 -11.59 14.90
C PHE A 160 4.30 -10.72 15.71
N ASN A 161 3.41 -11.33 16.50
CA ASN A 161 2.42 -10.62 17.31
C ASN A 161 2.80 -10.50 18.80
N ARG A 162 4.07 -10.75 19.17
CA ARG A 162 4.52 -10.75 20.56
C ARG A 162 5.45 -9.56 20.85
N PRO A 163 5.26 -8.84 21.97
CA PRO A 163 6.13 -7.72 22.32
C PRO A 163 7.56 -8.17 22.65
N GLN A 164 7.78 -9.36 23.19
CA GLN A 164 9.11 -9.86 23.58
C GLN A 164 10.01 -10.17 22.39
N ALA A 165 9.42 -10.49 21.23
CA ALA A 165 10.14 -10.75 19.98
C ALA A 165 10.24 -9.49 19.10
N PHE A 166 9.70 -8.36 19.55
CA PHE A 166 9.77 -7.11 18.82
C PHE A 166 11.16 -6.48 18.99
N SER A 167 12.10 -6.86 18.11
CA SER A 167 13.33 -6.11 17.90
C SER A 167 13.14 -5.23 16.66
N GLN A 168 13.22 -3.93 16.85
CA GLN A 168 13.50 -3.05 15.72
C GLN A 168 14.91 -3.34 15.22
N PHE A 169 15.16 -2.96 13.96
CA PHE A 169 16.48 -2.74 13.38
C PHE A 169 17.61 -2.60 14.42
N PRO A 170 18.75 -3.32 14.26
CA PRO A 170 19.90 -3.13 15.13
C PRO A 170 20.39 -1.67 15.16
#